data_AF-A0A7S0ASY0-F1
#
_entry.id   AF-A0A7S0ASY0-F1
#
_cell.length_a   1.000
_cell.length_b   1.000
_cell.length_c   1.000
_cell.angle_alpha   90.00
_cell.angle_beta   90.00
_cell.angle_gamma   90.00
#
_symmetry.space_group_name_H-M   'P 1'
#
loop_
_entity.id
_entity.type
_entity.pdbx_description
1 polymer ?
#
loop_
_entity_poly.entity_id
_entity_poly.type
_entity_poly.pdbx_seq_one_letter_code
_entity_poly.pdbx_strand_id
1 'polypeptide(L)'
;LLAARPATSLKEACAPFLHIYRRLWPQDAEPRVREGLQRCLEVLVGALQRDFAKHLRSAFPTWLCAMFDTHAEVAQVARRAFVSTFSSDDKRRGVFRHCQAECLELLTANIRHSEQSLHDELGITVQKPPLDKNVALERQDRYVRVIAASLNGLGELVHVCASPTPLAKADGGSGSSGSSS
;
A
#
# COMPACT_ATOMS: atom_id res chain seq x y z
N LEU A 1 -0.61 -25.36 -4.54
CA LEU A 1 0.81 -25.37 -4.11
C LEU A 1 1.11 -24.57 -2.84
N LEU A 2 0.14 -23.85 -2.25
CA LEU A 2 0.24 -23.37 -0.87
C LEU A 2 -0.63 -24.25 0.03
N ALA A 3 -0.20 -25.50 0.24
CA ALA A 3 -0.70 -26.26 1.38
C ALA A 3 -0.31 -25.51 2.66
N ALA A 4 -1.20 -25.52 3.65
CA ALA A 4 -1.14 -24.72 4.88
C ALA A 4 0.26 -24.75 5.53
N ARG A 5 1.10 -23.77 5.18
CA ARG A 5 2.35 -23.55 5.90
C ARG A 5 2.00 -23.12 7.32
N PRO A 6 2.71 -23.62 8.35
CA PRO A 6 2.48 -23.18 9.72
C PRO A 6 2.55 -21.66 9.80
N ALA A 7 1.63 -21.03 10.54
CA ALA A 7 1.60 -19.57 10.72
C ALA A 7 2.96 -18.99 11.14
N THR A 8 3.76 -19.78 11.88
CA THR A 8 5.15 -19.46 12.28
C THR A 8 6.05 -19.18 11.07
N SER A 9 6.03 -20.02 10.03
CA SER A 9 6.87 -19.81 8.85
C SER A 9 6.47 -18.58 8.05
N LEU A 10 5.19 -18.20 8.07
CA LEU A 10 4.71 -16.96 7.45
C LEU A 10 5.15 -15.72 8.23
N LYS A 11 5.19 -15.80 9.58
CA LYS A 11 5.71 -14.71 10.42
C LYS A 11 7.18 -14.43 10.10
N GLU A 12 7.98 -15.47 9.95
CA GLU A 12 9.41 -15.38 9.58
C GLU A 12 9.60 -14.82 8.17
N ALA A 13 8.74 -15.21 7.22
CA ALA A 13 8.80 -14.72 5.84
C ALA A 13 8.29 -13.27 5.67
N CYS A 14 7.52 -12.75 6.62
CA CYS A 14 6.86 -11.44 6.48
C CYS A 14 7.85 -10.28 6.30
N ALA A 15 8.85 -10.16 7.17
CA ALA A 15 9.80 -9.05 7.09
C ALA A 15 10.68 -9.11 5.81
N PRO A 16 11.26 -10.26 5.42
CA PRO A 16 11.95 -10.40 4.13
C PRO A 16 11.05 -10.09 2.93
N PHE A 17 9.81 -10.59 2.92
CA PHE A 17 8.86 -10.28 1.86
C PHE A 17 8.60 -8.77 1.76
N LEU A 18 8.36 -8.09 2.88
CA LEU A 18 8.10 -6.64 2.87
C LEU A 18 9.33 -5.82 2.48
N HIS A 19 10.54 -6.31 2.70
CA HIS A 19 11.75 -5.69 2.14
C HIS A 19 11.73 -5.75 0.61
N ILE A 20 11.41 -6.92 0.03
CA ILE A 20 11.32 -7.11 -1.42
C ILE A 20 10.14 -6.30 -2.00
N TYR A 21 8.97 -6.37 -1.37
CA TYR A 21 7.75 -5.71 -1.83
C TYR A 21 7.94 -4.20 -2.06
N ARG A 22 8.56 -3.52 -1.10
CA ARG A 22 8.83 -2.07 -1.17
C ARG A 22 9.79 -1.68 -2.30
N ARG A 23 10.69 -2.58 -2.69
CA ARG A 23 11.66 -2.35 -3.76
C ARG A 23 11.12 -2.77 -5.12
N LEU A 24 10.40 -3.88 -5.19
CA LEU A 24 10.00 -4.49 -6.44
C LEU A 24 8.80 -3.77 -7.08
N TRP A 25 7.84 -3.25 -6.31
CA TRP A 25 6.73 -2.47 -6.89
C TRP A 25 7.20 -1.24 -7.70
N PRO A 26 8.07 -0.35 -7.17
CA PRO A 26 8.55 0.79 -7.95
C PRO A 26 9.54 0.36 -9.04
N GLN A 27 10.30 -0.71 -8.86
CA GLN A 27 11.35 -1.16 -9.79
C GLN A 27 10.83 -1.95 -11.00
N ASP A 28 9.86 -2.84 -10.82
CA ASP A 28 9.50 -3.82 -11.84
C ASP A 28 8.66 -3.18 -12.97
N ALA A 29 9.06 -3.40 -14.22
CA ALA A 29 8.34 -2.89 -15.39
C ALA A 29 7.12 -3.76 -15.71
N GLU A 30 7.17 -5.06 -15.42
CA GLU A 30 6.15 -6.03 -15.81
C GLU A 30 4.92 -5.94 -14.90
N PRO A 31 3.75 -5.52 -15.43
CA PRO A 31 2.53 -5.38 -14.63
C PRO A 31 2.10 -6.69 -13.96
N ARG A 32 2.32 -7.85 -14.59
CA ARG A 32 1.98 -9.16 -14.00
C ARG A 32 2.80 -9.46 -12.75
N VAL A 33 4.08 -9.05 -12.70
CA VAL A 33 4.91 -9.19 -11.50
C VAL A 33 4.35 -8.30 -10.39
N ARG A 34 4.02 -7.05 -10.72
CA ARG A 34 3.43 -6.11 -9.75
C ARG A 34 2.07 -6.58 -9.24
N GLU A 35 1.24 -7.18 -10.09
CA GLU A 35 -0.02 -7.79 -9.69
C GLU A 35 0.20 -9.00 -8.77
N GLY A 36 1.16 -9.86 -9.11
CA GLY A 36 1.57 -11.00 -8.28
C GLY A 36 2.03 -10.56 -6.88
N LEU A 37 2.78 -9.46 -6.78
CA LEU A 37 3.15 -8.86 -5.48
C LEU A 37 1.93 -8.52 -4.64
N GLN A 38 0.87 -7.94 -5.23
CA GLN A 38 -0.34 -7.59 -4.49
C GLN A 38 -1.12 -8.83 -4.04
N ARG A 39 -1.19 -9.88 -4.87
CA ARG A 39 -1.78 -11.17 -4.47
C ARG A 39 -1.00 -11.83 -3.33
N CYS A 40 0.33 -11.79 -3.37
CA CYS A 40 1.17 -12.28 -2.29
C CYS A 40 0.94 -11.50 -0.98
N LEU A 41 0.84 -10.17 -1.06
CA LEU A 41 0.50 -9.34 0.08
C LEU A 41 -0.89 -9.69 0.64
N GLU A 42 -1.90 -9.85 -0.22
CA GLU A 42 -3.26 -10.27 0.16
C GLU A 42 -3.26 -11.57 0.97
N VAL A 43 -2.55 -12.60 0.47
CA VAL A 43 -2.41 -13.90 1.16
C VAL A 43 -1.67 -13.76 2.49
N LEU A 44 -0.57 -12.98 2.51
CA LEU A 44 0.25 -12.81 3.71
C LEU A 44 -0.53 -12.08 4.83
N VAL A 45 -1.17 -10.97 4.49
CA VAL A 45 -1.99 -10.19 5.43
C VAL A 45 -3.19 -11.01 5.89
N GLY A 46 -3.84 -11.73 4.97
CA GLY A 46 -4.95 -12.63 5.27
C GLY A 46 -4.56 -13.77 6.24
N ALA A 47 -3.34 -14.30 6.13
CA ALA A 47 -2.86 -15.36 7.01
C ALA A 47 -2.37 -14.84 8.38
N LEU A 48 -1.74 -13.66 8.42
CA LEU A 48 -1.15 -13.11 9.65
C LEU A 48 -2.13 -12.29 10.48
N GLN A 49 -3.16 -11.68 9.88
CA GLN A 49 -4.21 -10.93 10.57
C GLN A 49 -3.61 -9.92 11.58
N ARG A 50 -3.89 -10.08 12.88
CA ARG A 50 -3.39 -9.21 13.96
C ARG A 50 -1.86 -9.18 14.04
N ASP A 51 -1.18 -10.27 13.70
CA ASP A 51 0.28 -10.33 13.71
C ASP A 51 0.90 -9.45 12.61
N PHE A 52 0.15 -9.11 11.56
CA PHE A 52 0.59 -8.19 10.52
C PHE A 52 0.60 -6.72 10.99
N ALA A 53 -0.17 -6.37 12.03
CA ALA A 53 -0.35 -4.98 12.46
C ALA A 53 0.98 -4.27 12.77
N LYS A 54 1.95 -4.98 13.34
CA LYS A 54 3.30 -4.45 13.63
C LYS A 54 4.11 -4.07 12.37
N HIS A 55 3.73 -4.60 11.22
CA HIS A 55 4.38 -4.34 9.94
C HIS A 55 3.65 -3.30 9.08
N LEU A 56 2.47 -2.85 9.51
CA LEU A 56 1.58 -2.02 8.70
C LEU A 56 2.24 -0.70 8.26
N ARG A 57 2.95 -0.03 9.17
CA ARG A 57 3.70 1.20 8.86
C ARG A 57 4.79 1.02 7.81
N SER A 58 5.38 -0.17 7.72
CA SER A 58 6.36 -0.48 6.68
C SER A 58 5.67 -0.84 5.37
N ALA A 59 4.58 -1.59 5.40
CA ALA A 59 3.92 -2.11 4.20
C ALA A 59 3.01 -1.08 3.51
N PHE A 60 2.25 -0.31 4.29
CA PHE A 60 1.15 0.49 3.80
C PHE A 60 1.56 1.62 2.85
N PRO A 61 2.70 2.34 3.03
CA PRO A 61 3.09 3.37 2.08
C PRO A 61 3.22 2.86 0.63
N THR A 62 3.90 1.72 0.42
CA THR A 62 3.99 1.11 -0.92
C THR A 62 2.65 0.54 -1.38
N TRP A 63 1.87 -0.04 -0.45
CA TRP A 63 0.54 -0.55 -0.77
C TRP A 63 -0.42 0.56 -1.24
N LEU A 64 -0.38 1.72 -0.60
CA LEU A 64 -1.13 2.91 -1.01
C LEU A 64 -0.76 3.30 -2.43
N CYS A 65 0.52 3.38 -2.78
CA CYS A 65 0.95 3.63 -4.15
C CYS A 65 0.44 2.54 -5.11
N ALA A 66 0.49 1.27 -4.73
CA ALA A 66 0.00 0.17 -5.57
C ALA A 66 -1.51 0.25 -5.82
N MET A 67 -2.32 0.81 -4.89
CA MET A 67 -3.75 1.08 -5.10
C MET A 67 -4.01 2.13 -6.20
N PHE A 68 -2.97 2.84 -6.64
CA PHE A 68 -3.01 3.84 -7.71
C PHE A 68 -1.99 3.54 -8.83
N ASP A 69 -1.61 2.26 -9.01
CA ASP A 69 -0.79 1.84 -10.15
C ASP A 69 -1.47 2.24 -11.47
N THR A 70 -0.66 2.65 -12.46
CA THR A 70 -1.16 3.03 -13.80
C THR A 70 -1.78 1.85 -14.55
N HIS A 71 -1.45 0.62 -14.15
CA HIS A 71 -2.09 -0.58 -14.66
C HIS A 71 -3.28 -0.97 -13.79
N ALA A 72 -4.48 -0.92 -14.40
CA ALA A 72 -5.76 -1.08 -13.71
C ALA A 72 -5.87 -2.36 -12.88
N GLU A 73 -5.40 -3.49 -13.41
CA GLU A 73 -5.44 -4.81 -12.73
C GLU A 73 -4.60 -4.81 -11.45
N VAL A 74 -3.39 -4.23 -11.47
CA VAL A 74 -2.53 -4.12 -10.28
C VAL A 74 -3.23 -3.28 -9.22
N ALA A 75 -3.79 -2.14 -9.62
CA ALA A 75 -4.48 -1.23 -8.73
C ALA A 75 -5.76 -1.85 -8.13
N GLN A 76 -6.52 -2.61 -8.94
CA GLN A 76 -7.71 -3.31 -8.48
C GLN A 76 -7.37 -4.41 -7.47
N VAL A 77 -6.33 -5.22 -7.72
CA VAL A 77 -5.89 -6.24 -6.76
C VAL A 77 -5.43 -5.61 -5.46
N ALA A 78 -4.63 -4.53 -5.51
CA ALA A 78 -4.18 -3.81 -4.32
C ALA A 78 -5.37 -3.25 -3.50
N ARG A 79 -6.34 -2.60 -4.17
CA ARG A 79 -7.54 -2.05 -3.51
C ARG A 79 -8.41 -3.15 -2.91
N ARG A 80 -8.64 -4.24 -3.65
CA ARG A 80 -9.40 -5.39 -3.16
C ARG A 80 -8.76 -5.97 -1.90
N ALA A 81 -7.45 -6.19 -1.91
CA ALA A 81 -6.70 -6.70 -0.77
C ALA A 81 -6.86 -5.78 0.46
N PHE A 82 -6.85 -4.46 0.25
CA PHE A 82 -7.01 -3.49 1.33
C PHE A 82 -8.42 -3.54 1.92
N VAL A 83 -9.45 -3.54 1.07
CA VAL A 83 -10.85 -3.61 1.50
C VAL A 83 -11.19 -4.95 2.16
N SER A 84 -10.66 -6.06 1.66
CA SER A 84 -10.88 -7.39 2.25
C SER A 84 -10.21 -7.52 3.62
N THR A 85 -9.02 -6.94 3.79
CA THR A 85 -8.31 -6.88 5.08
C THR A 85 -9.01 -5.97 6.09
N PHE A 86 -9.47 -4.80 5.65
CA PHE A 86 -10.06 -3.77 6.50
C PHE A 86 -11.52 -3.52 6.07
N SER A 87 -12.42 -4.40 6.53
CA SER A 87 -13.79 -4.46 6.02
C SER A 87 -14.66 -3.24 6.38
N SER A 88 -14.40 -2.59 7.52
CA SER A 88 -15.14 -1.38 7.93
C SER A 88 -14.42 -0.11 7.51
N ASP A 89 -15.19 0.94 7.23
CA ASP A 89 -14.65 2.23 6.84
C ASP A 89 -13.77 2.84 7.94
N ASP A 90 -14.22 2.73 9.20
CA ASP A 90 -13.46 3.21 10.35
C ASP A 90 -12.08 2.56 10.46
N LYS A 91 -11.98 1.25 10.17
CA LYS A 91 -10.68 0.54 10.16
C LYS A 91 -9.80 1.05 9.04
N ARG A 92 -10.34 1.20 7.82
CA ARG A 92 -9.59 1.76 6.67
C ARG A 92 -9.05 3.14 6.99
N ARG A 93 -9.91 4.08 7.44
CA ARG A 93 -9.47 5.42 7.86
C ARG A 93 -8.46 5.37 9.00
N GLY A 94 -8.62 4.42 9.92
CA GLY A 94 -7.65 4.14 10.98
C GLY A 94 -6.25 3.79 10.45
N VAL A 95 -6.15 3.01 9.38
CA VAL A 95 -4.86 2.69 8.73
C VAL A 95 -4.20 3.94 8.16
N PHE A 96 -4.94 4.76 7.40
CA PHE A 96 -4.42 6.01 6.84
C PHE A 96 -3.86 6.93 7.92
N ARG A 97 -4.58 7.09 9.04
CA ARG A 97 -4.12 7.91 10.17
C ARG A 97 -2.93 7.28 10.90
N HIS A 98 -2.94 5.96 11.07
CA HIS A 98 -1.88 5.25 11.78
C HIS A 98 -0.54 5.28 11.03
N CYS A 99 -0.57 5.30 9.69
CA CYS A 99 0.59 5.25 8.81
C CYS A 99 0.86 6.59 8.08
N GLN A 100 0.22 7.68 8.51
CA GLN A 100 0.24 8.96 7.80
C GLN A 100 1.67 9.50 7.61
N ALA A 101 2.49 9.43 8.65
CA ALA A 101 3.85 9.94 8.61
C ALA A 101 4.71 9.18 7.59
N GLU A 102 4.66 7.85 7.63
CA GLU A 102 5.41 6.98 6.72
C GLU A 102 4.91 7.10 5.28
N CYS A 103 3.60 7.32 5.07
CA CYS A 103 3.05 7.62 3.76
C CYS A 103 3.59 8.97 3.24
N LEU A 104 3.52 10.05 4.03
CA LEU A 104 4.03 11.35 3.63
C LEU A 104 5.52 11.31 3.31
N GLU A 105 6.32 10.56 4.07
CA GLU A 105 7.74 10.36 3.83
C GLU A 105 7.99 9.73 2.45
N LEU A 106 7.39 8.56 2.17
CA LEU A 106 7.56 7.88 0.88
C LEU A 106 7.05 8.72 -0.30
N LEU A 107 5.84 9.28 -0.18
CA LEU A 107 5.22 10.05 -1.26
C LEU A 107 6.06 11.31 -1.57
N THR A 108 6.55 11.99 -0.54
CA THR A 108 7.43 13.16 -0.70
C THR A 108 8.76 12.77 -1.33
N ALA A 109 9.36 11.65 -0.91
CA ALA A 109 10.58 11.15 -1.51
C ALA A 109 10.40 10.89 -3.01
N ASN A 110 9.36 10.13 -3.38
CA ASN A 110 9.04 9.83 -4.78
C ASN A 110 8.86 11.10 -5.63
N ILE A 111 8.06 12.06 -5.15
CA ILE A 111 7.74 13.30 -5.89
C ILE A 111 8.98 14.18 -6.11
N ARG A 112 9.98 14.10 -5.21
CA ARG A 112 11.23 14.87 -5.33
C ARG A 112 12.21 14.31 -6.35
N HIS A 113 12.03 13.07 -6.79
CA HIS A 113 12.94 12.49 -7.76
C HIS A 113 12.67 13.02 -9.17
N SER A 114 13.78 13.23 -9.90
CA SER A 114 13.77 13.25 -11.36
C SER A 114 13.71 11.82 -11.89
N GLU A 115 13.42 11.63 -13.18
CA GLU A 115 13.52 10.31 -13.80
C GLU A 115 14.89 9.66 -13.55
N GLN A 116 15.99 10.43 -13.65
CA GLN A 116 17.33 9.90 -13.39
C GLN A 116 17.53 9.50 -11.93
N SER A 117 17.27 10.42 -11.00
CA SER A 117 17.54 10.13 -9.59
C SER A 117 16.63 9.04 -9.02
N LEU A 118 15.42 8.82 -9.57
CA LEU A 118 14.59 7.68 -9.18
C LEU A 118 15.24 6.35 -9.59
N HIS A 119 15.79 6.26 -10.80
CA HIS A 119 16.41 5.02 -11.28
C HIS A 119 17.71 4.71 -10.54
N ASP A 120 18.47 5.75 -10.21
CA ASP A 120 19.69 5.64 -9.39
C ASP A 120 19.33 5.12 -7.99
N GLU A 121 18.29 5.67 -7.34
CA GLU A 121 17.78 5.22 -6.04
C GLU A 121 17.29 3.77 -6.06
N LEU A 122 16.62 3.37 -7.14
CA LEU A 122 16.13 2.00 -7.33
C LEU A 122 17.25 1.00 -7.70
N GLY A 123 18.49 1.47 -7.89
CA GLY A 123 19.62 0.64 -8.27
C GLY A 123 19.50 0.04 -9.67
N ILE A 124 18.75 0.70 -10.57
CA ILE A 124 18.55 0.25 -11.95
C ILE A 124 19.69 0.81 -12.79
N THR A 125 20.71 -0.01 -13.04
CA THR A 125 21.83 0.34 -13.90
C THR A 125 21.44 0.30 -15.37
N VAL A 126 21.16 1.45 -15.95
CA VAL A 126 21.03 1.61 -17.40
C VAL A 126 22.37 2.11 -17.95
N GLN A 127 22.93 1.44 -18.95
CA GLN A 127 24.09 1.97 -19.67
C GLN A 127 23.72 3.33 -20.29
N LYS A 128 24.56 4.35 -20.07
CA LYS A 128 24.35 5.68 -20.66
C LYS A 128 25.16 5.84 -21.95
N PRO A 129 24.54 6.37 -23.04
CA PRO A 129 23.10 6.51 -23.25
C PRO A 129 22.43 5.14 -23.50
N PRO A 130 21.13 4.96 -23.20
CA PRO A 130 20.45 3.71 -23.54
C PRO A 130 20.47 3.54 -25.07
N LEU A 131 21.17 2.52 -25.56
CA LEU A 131 21.20 2.22 -27.00
C LEU A 131 19.85 1.73 -27.52
N ASP A 132 19.00 1.18 -26.63
CA ASP A 132 17.68 0.64 -26.96
C ASP A 132 16.55 1.60 -26.54
N LYS A 133 15.69 1.96 -27.50
CA LYS A 133 14.51 2.80 -27.29
C LYS A 133 13.52 2.17 -26.30
N ASN A 134 13.39 0.85 -26.28
CA ASN A 134 12.49 0.16 -25.35
C ASN A 134 12.95 0.36 -23.91
N VAL A 135 14.25 0.30 -23.65
CA VAL A 135 14.84 0.55 -22.32
C VAL A 135 14.56 2.00 -21.87
N ALA A 136 14.61 2.96 -22.78
CA ALA A 136 14.25 4.35 -22.47
C ALA A 136 12.75 4.51 -22.17
N LEU A 137 11.87 3.82 -22.89
CA LEU A 137 10.42 3.85 -22.64
C LEU A 137 10.05 3.18 -21.31
N GLU A 138 10.63 2.02 -20.99
CA GLU A 138 10.42 1.35 -19.70
C GLU A 138 10.85 2.23 -18.52
N ARG A 139 11.97 2.95 -18.70
CA ARG A 139 12.47 3.92 -17.74
C ARG A 139 11.47 5.05 -17.51
N GLN A 140 10.94 5.62 -18.59
CA GLN A 140 9.94 6.68 -18.52
C GLN A 140 8.61 6.18 -17.92
N ASP A 141 8.11 5.02 -18.33
CA ASP A 141 6.86 4.43 -17.80
C ASP A 141 6.96 4.18 -16.30
N ARG A 142 8.10 3.65 -15.84
CA ARG A 142 8.38 3.48 -14.40
C ARG A 142 8.28 4.80 -13.64
N TYR A 143 8.94 5.84 -14.14
CA TYR A 143 8.92 7.16 -13.51
C TYR A 143 7.50 7.73 -13.46
N VAL A 144 6.79 7.72 -14.58
CA VAL A 144 5.41 8.18 -14.67
C VAL A 144 4.51 7.43 -13.70
N ARG A 145 4.64 6.10 -13.63
CA ARG A 145 3.86 5.26 -12.70
C ARG A 145 4.10 5.66 -11.25
N VAL A 146 5.36 5.77 -10.82
CA VAL A 146 5.71 6.10 -9.43
C VAL A 146 5.20 7.48 -9.05
N ILE A 147 5.36 8.47 -9.92
CA ILE A 147 4.89 9.84 -9.66
C ILE A 147 3.36 9.89 -9.66
N ALA A 148 2.69 9.31 -10.66
CA ALA A 148 1.23 9.30 -10.74
C ALA A 148 0.60 8.62 -9.52
N ALA A 149 1.10 7.44 -9.14
CA ALA A 149 0.66 6.73 -7.95
C ALA A 149 0.89 7.55 -6.67
N SER A 150 2.01 8.27 -6.58
CA SER A 150 2.35 9.06 -5.39
C SER A 150 1.47 10.31 -5.26
N LEU A 151 1.16 10.99 -6.37
CA LEU A 151 0.26 12.13 -6.35
C LEU A 151 -1.18 11.72 -6.00
N ASN A 152 -1.68 10.61 -6.57
CA ASN A 152 -3.00 10.08 -6.22
C ASN A 152 -3.05 9.59 -4.77
N GLY A 153 -2.01 8.90 -4.32
CA GLY A 153 -1.88 8.46 -2.92
C GLY A 153 -1.86 9.62 -1.94
N LEU A 154 -1.18 10.73 -2.28
CA LEU A 154 -1.20 11.96 -1.50
C LEU A 154 -2.61 12.59 -1.45
N GLY A 155 -3.28 12.66 -2.59
CA GLY A 155 -4.66 13.14 -2.68
C GLY A 155 -5.61 12.34 -1.77
N GLU A 156 -5.53 11.01 -1.83
CA GLU A 156 -6.31 10.11 -0.99
C GLU A 156 -5.97 10.27 0.49
N LEU A 157 -4.69 10.36 0.83
CA LEU A 157 -4.24 10.54 2.21
C LEU A 157 -4.79 11.85 2.81
N VAL A 158 -4.72 12.95 2.05
CA VAL A 158 -5.29 14.24 2.47
C VAL A 158 -6.80 14.13 2.61
N HIS A 159 -7.49 13.53 1.63
CA HIS A 159 -8.94 13.37 1.65
C HIS A 159 -9.42 12.59 2.89
N VAL A 160 -8.81 11.44 3.17
CA VAL A 160 -9.18 10.56 4.29
C VAL A 160 -8.82 11.18 5.65
N CYS A 161 -7.66 11.83 5.76
CA CYS A 161 -7.21 12.41 7.03
C CYS A 161 -7.87 13.76 7.36
N ALA A 162 -8.28 14.54 6.36
CA ALA A 162 -8.99 15.81 6.57
C ALA A 162 -10.50 15.62 6.82
N SER A 163 -11.06 14.46 6.44
CA SER A 163 -12.48 14.18 6.64
C SER A 163 -12.84 14.12 8.14
N PRO A 164 -13.91 14.83 8.58
CA PRO A 164 -14.35 14.79 9.97
C PRO A 164 -14.62 13.34 10.40
N THR A 165 -14.15 12.97 11.59
CA THR A 165 -14.53 11.68 12.16
C THR A 165 -16.04 11.71 12.44
N PRO A 166 -16.83 10.75 11.91
CA PRO A 166 -18.26 10.71 12.22
C PRO A 166 -18.45 10.70 13.73
N LEU A 167 -19.27 11.63 14.24
CA LEU A 167 -19.65 11.66 15.65
C LEU A 167 -20.20 10.27 16.00
N ALA A 168 -19.65 9.65 17.04
CA ALA A 168 -20.18 8.40 17.56
C ALA A 168 -21.69 8.60 17.82
N LYS A 169 -22.53 7.69 17.32
CA LYS A 169 -23.95 7.68 17.66
C LYS A 169 -24.03 7.70 19.18
N ALA A 170 -24.61 8.75 19.74
CA ALA A 170 -24.86 8.82 21.17
C ALA A 170 -25.60 7.55 21.55
N ASP A 171 -25.01 6.76 22.45
CA ASP A 171 -25.70 5.64 23.07
C ASP A 171 -26.99 6.21 23.66
N GLY A 172 -28.11 5.81 23.08
CA GLY A 172 -29.44 6.14 23.54
C GLY A 172 -29.64 5.48 24.89
N GLY A 173 -29.19 6.15 25.95
CA GLY A 173 -29.54 5.83 27.32
C GLY A 173 -31.03 6.05 27.50
N SER A 174 -31.84 5.02 27.25
CA SER A 174 -33.20 4.94 27.77
C SER A 174 -33.12 4.60 29.26
N GLY A 175 -32.81 5.60 30.08
CA GLY A 175 -33.11 5.59 31.50
C GLY A 175 -34.48 6.22 31.73
N SER A 176 -35.45 5.43 32.18
CA SER A 176 -36.63 5.80 32.99
C SER A 176 -37.51 4.54 33.06
N SER A 177 -38.04 4.05 34.17
CA SER A 177 -38.05 4.46 35.58
C SER A 177 -38.70 3.29 36.33
N GLY A 178 -38.25 3.01 37.54
CA GLY A 178 -38.98 2.12 38.44
C GLY A 178 -40.39 2.62 38.71
N SER A 179 -41.31 1.69 38.95
CA SER A 179 -42.50 1.91 39.77
C SER A 179 -42.75 0.62 40.53
N SER A 180 -42.52 0.74 41.84
CA SER A 180 -42.92 -0.17 42.90
C SER A 180 -44.44 -0.29 42.99
N SER A 181 -44.94 -1.53 43.02
CA SER A 181 -45.94 -2.07 43.98
C SER A 181 -46.12 -3.56 43.71
#